data_AF-A0A2R5FP34-F1
#
_entry.id   AF-A0A2R5FP34-F1
#
_cell.length_a   1.000
_cell.length_b   1.000
_cell.length_c   1.000
_cell.angle_alpha   90.00
_cell.angle_beta   90.00
_cell.angle_gamma   90.00
#
_symmetry.space_group_name_H-M   'P 1'
#
loop_
_entity.id
_entity.type
_entity.pdbx_description
1 polymer ?
#
loop_
_entity_poly.entity_id
_entity_poly.type
_entity_poly.pdbx_seq_one_letter_code
_entity_poly.pdbx_strand_id
1 'polypeptide(L)'
;MVIPNKQVKSNTDILDNRRTQTRIQVRIPKDLHEEPVISRLVSHYGITVIIADAQVSVNMPQYSCFDLELRGTVSQIESALTYLDELDLEVLHQSSPEEDGW
;
A
#
# COMPACT_ATOMS: atom_id res chain seq x y z
N MET A 1 -15.85 52.13 5.42
CA MET A 1 -14.47 51.64 5.45
C MET A 1 -14.53 50.15 5.74
N VAL A 2 -14.43 49.33 4.70
CA VAL A 2 -14.47 47.86 4.83
C VAL A 2 -13.06 47.36 5.13
N ILE A 3 -12.91 46.59 6.21
CA ILE A 3 -11.66 45.94 6.57
C ILE A 3 -11.60 44.65 5.73
N PRO A 4 -10.62 44.45 4.83
CA PRO A 4 -10.52 43.18 4.13
C PRO A 4 -10.03 42.10 5.09
N ASN A 5 -10.82 41.04 5.20
CA ASN A 5 -10.54 39.85 5.98
C ASN A 5 -9.33 39.14 5.36
N LYS A 6 -8.18 39.16 6.06
CA LYS A 6 -7.00 38.40 5.66
C LYS A 6 -7.32 36.93 5.87
N GLN A 7 -7.71 36.25 4.79
CA GLN A 7 -7.89 34.81 4.71
C GLN A 7 -6.65 34.15 5.35
N VAL A 8 -6.85 33.51 6.51
CA VAL A 8 -5.88 32.61 7.11
C VAL A 8 -5.73 31.47 6.12
N LYS A 9 -4.54 31.34 5.53
CA LYS A 9 -4.19 30.20 4.68
C LYS A 9 -4.48 28.93 5.49
N SER A 10 -5.40 28.12 4.99
CA SER A 10 -5.74 26.83 5.59
C SER A 10 -4.49 25.97 5.67
N ASN A 11 -4.13 25.51 6.88
CA ASN A 11 -3.00 24.61 7.17
C ASN A 11 -3.20 23.18 6.59
N THR A 12 -3.98 23.02 5.53
CA THR A 12 -4.39 21.70 5.01
C THR A 12 -3.27 20.96 4.26
N ASP A 13 -2.09 21.57 4.12
CA ASP A 13 -0.88 20.95 3.54
C ASP A 13 0.18 20.60 4.58
N ILE A 14 -0.18 20.42 5.86
CA ILE A 14 0.69 19.64 6.75
C ILE A 14 0.51 18.20 6.31
N LEU A 15 1.47 17.68 5.52
CA LEU A 15 1.58 16.27 5.12
C LEU A 15 0.93 15.37 6.18
N ASP A 16 -0.17 14.71 5.83
CA ASP A 16 -0.86 13.79 6.73
C ASP A 16 0.10 12.64 7.06
N ASN A 17 0.84 12.85 8.14
CA ASN A 17 1.86 11.93 8.63
C ASN A 17 1.24 10.90 9.60
N ARG A 18 -0.09 10.84 9.68
CA ARG A 18 -0.77 9.81 10.46
C ARG A 18 -0.44 8.46 9.84
N ARG A 19 0.14 7.59 10.66
CA ARG A 19 0.39 6.20 10.26
C ARG A 19 -0.94 5.45 10.22
N THR A 20 -1.10 4.65 9.19
CA THR A 20 -2.25 3.79 8.93
C THR A 20 -1.77 2.42 8.45
N GLN A 21 -2.71 1.50 8.24
CA GLN A 21 -2.43 0.20 7.68
C GLN A 21 -3.50 -0.20 6.66
N THR A 22 -3.12 -1.02 5.68
CA THR A 22 -4.04 -1.66 4.75
C THR A 22 -3.59 -3.09 4.50
N ARG A 23 -4.54 -3.97 4.17
CA ARG A 23 -4.27 -5.37 3.86
C ARG A 23 -4.65 -5.66 2.42
N ILE A 24 -3.72 -6.26 1.69
CA ILE A 24 -3.87 -6.57 0.28
C ILE A 24 -3.46 -8.00 -0.01
N GLN A 25 -4.02 -8.57 -1.05
CA GLN A 25 -3.48 -9.74 -1.70
C GLN A 25 -2.84 -9.33 -3.02
N VAL A 26 -1.58 -9.70 -3.24
CA VAL A 26 -0.85 -9.43 -4.48
C VAL A 26 -0.46 -10.73 -5.17
N ARG A 27 -0.67 -10.81 -6.49
CA ARG A 27 -0.19 -11.92 -7.32
C ARG A 27 1.07 -11.49 -8.07
N ILE A 28 2.20 -12.12 -7.77
CA ILE A 28 3.49 -11.83 -8.40
C ILE A 28 3.79 -12.93 -9.43
N PRO A 29 3.84 -12.62 -10.73
CA PRO A 29 4.13 -13.58 -11.77
C PRO A 29 5.60 -14.03 -11.73
N LYS A 30 5.88 -15.20 -12.29
CA LYS A 30 7.19 -15.88 -12.15
C LYS A 30 8.36 -15.10 -12.76
N ASP A 31 8.13 -14.40 -13.85
CA ASP A 31 9.12 -13.54 -14.50
C ASP A 31 9.63 -12.42 -13.58
N LEU A 32 8.85 -12.03 -12.57
CA LEU A 32 9.25 -11.07 -11.55
C LEU A 32 9.81 -11.71 -10.26
N HIS A 33 10.04 -13.05 -10.23
CA HIS A 33 10.58 -13.72 -9.03
C HIS A 33 12.05 -13.40 -8.76
N GLU A 34 12.83 -13.07 -9.80
CA GLU A 34 14.22 -12.61 -9.62
C GLU A 34 14.29 -11.12 -9.25
N GLU A 35 13.17 -10.40 -9.33
CA GLU A 35 13.09 -9.00 -8.94
C GLU A 35 12.73 -8.85 -7.45
N PRO A 36 13.37 -7.93 -6.71
CA PRO A 36 13.12 -7.74 -5.29
C PRO A 36 11.86 -6.90 -5.03
N VAL A 37 10.72 -7.29 -5.61
CA VAL A 37 9.44 -6.53 -5.59
C VAL A 37 9.05 -6.11 -4.17
N ILE A 38 8.96 -7.07 -3.24
CA ILE A 38 8.57 -6.79 -1.85
C ILE A 38 9.65 -5.97 -1.12
N SER A 39 10.93 -6.22 -1.37
CA SER A 39 12.00 -5.45 -0.74
C SER A 39 12.01 -3.99 -1.22
N ARG A 40 11.65 -3.73 -2.49
CA ARG A 40 11.50 -2.37 -3.05
C ARG A 40 10.36 -1.61 -2.39
N LEU A 41 9.26 -2.27 -2.01
CA LEU A 41 8.19 -1.65 -1.21
C LEU A 41 8.76 -1.00 0.06
N VAL A 42 9.61 -1.74 0.78
CA VAL A 42 10.23 -1.25 2.01
C VAL A 42 11.29 -0.18 1.73
N SER A 43 12.23 -0.44 0.82
CA SER A 43 13.40 0.41 0.64
C SER A 43 13.11 1.72 -0.13
N HIS A 44 12.18 1.72 -1.08
CA HIS A 44 11.90 2.90 -1.92
C HIS A 44 10.74 3.73 -1.40
N TYR A 45 9.74 3.12 -0.76
CA TYR A 45 8.52 3.81 -0.31
C TYR A 45 8.45 3.99 1.21
N GLY A 46 9.41 3.40 1.95
CA GLY A 46 9.54 3.62 3.39
C GLY A 46 8.39 3.04 4.21
N ILE A 47 7.69 2.04 3.68
CA ILE A 47 6.63 1.32 4.40
C ILE A 47 7.18 0.07 5.09
N THR A 48 6.47 -0.38 6.12
CA THR A 48 6.67 -1.73 6.68
C THR A 48 5.73 -2.69 5.97
N VAL A 49 6.26 -3.85 5.57
CA VAL A 49 5.48 -4.92 4.97
C VAL A 49 5.51 -6.13 5.91
N ILE A 50 4.33 -6.63 6.28
CA ILE A 50 4.17 -7.88 7.02
C ILE A 50 3.58 -8.90 6.04
N ILE A 51 4.23 -10.05 5.90
CA ILE A 51 3.74 -11.16 5.08
C ILE A 51 2.87 -12.03 6.00
N ALA A 52 1.55 -11.91 5.87
CA ALA A 52 0.59 -12.63 6.71
C ALA A 52 0.39 -14.07 6.22
N ASP A 53 0.40 -14.28 4.91
CA ASP A 53 0.36 -15.59 4.26
C ASP A 53 1.06 -15.53 2.88
N ALA A 54 1.54 -16.68 2.42
CA ALA A 54 2.15 -16.82 1.11
C ALA A 54 1.80 -18.18 0.49
N GLN A 55 1.05 -18.15 -0.61
CA GLN A 55 0.77 -19.33 -1.41
C GLN A 55 1.66 -19.33 -2.65
N VAL A 56 2.73 -20.13 -2.57
CA VAL A 56 3.65 -20.37 -3.69
C VAL A 56 3.25 -21.69 -4.35
N SER A 57 2.67 -21.61 -5.54
CA SER A 57 2.18 -22.78 -6.27
C SER A 57 3.33 -23.59 -6.86
N VAL A 58 3.64 -24.74 -6.25
CA VAL A 58 4.65 -25.70 -6.75
C VAL A 58 4.21 -26.34 -8.09
N ASN A 59 2.90 -26.42 -8.34
CA ASN A 59 2.31 -27.15 -9.47
C ASN A 59 1.68 -26.24 -10.56
N MET A 60 1.56 -24.94 -10.31
CA MET A 60 1.11 -23.92 -11.29
C MET A 60 2.06 -22.72 -11.18
N PRO A 61 3.26 -22.81 -11.75
CA PRO A 61 4.36 -21.89 -11.45
C PRO A 61 4.18 -20.51 -12.09
N GLN A 62 2.97 -20.10 -12.47
CA GLN A 62 2.75 -18.86 -13.19
C GLN A 62 2.77 -17.64 -12.27
N TYR A 63 2.33 -17.79 -11.00
CA TYR A 63 2.27 -16.70 -10.04
C TYR A 63 2.41 -17.19 -8.60
N SER A 64 2.89 -16.32 -7.72
CA SER A 64 2.89 -16.49 -6.26
C SER A 64 1.93 -15.47 -5.65
N CYS A 65 1.07 -15.93 -4.76
CA CYS A 65 0.08 -15.10 -4.11
C CYS A 65 0.56 -14.75 -2.70
N PHE A 66 0.60 -13.46 -2.36
CA PHE A 66 1.01 -12.99 -1.04
C PHE A 66 -0.10 -12.19 -0.40
N ASP A 67 -0.42 -12.50 0.85
CA ASP A 67 -1.25 -11.68 1.71
C ASP A 67 -0.32 -10.76 2.51
N LEU A 68 -0.42 -9.46 2.25
CA LEU A 68 0.45 -8.44 2.79
C LEU A 68 -0.35 -7.44 3.62
N GLU A 69 0.14 -7.14 4.81
CA GLU A 69 -0.26 -5.96 5.56
C GLU A 69 0.81 -4.85 5.39
N LEU A 70 0.39 -3.73 4.83
CA LEU A 70 1.22 -2.55 4.58
C LEU A 70 0.99 -1.53 5.69
N ARG A 71 2.06 -1.03 6.32
CA ARG A 71 1.99 0.00 7.35
C ARG A 71 2.88 1.19 6.99
N GLY A 72 2.32 2.39 7.03
CA GLY A 72 2.99 3.63 6.61
C GLY A 72 2.08 4.83 6.76
N THR A 73 2.47 6.00 6.27
CA THR A 73 1.51 7.10 6.05
C THR A 73 0.62 6.78 4.86
N VAL A 74 -0.50 7.51 4.73
CA VAL A 74 -1.41 7.37 3.57
C VAL A 74 -0.63 7.53 2.26
N SER A 75 0.14 8.62 2.12
CA SER A 75 0.91 8.89 0.89
C SER A 75 1.99 7.85 0.61
N GLN A 76 2.63 7.27 1.63
CA GLN A 76 3.61 6.20 1.43
C GLN A 76 2.95 4.91 0.92
N ILE A 77 1.79 4.56 1.49
CA ILE A 77 1.02 3.38 1.06
C ILE A 77 0.49 3.59 -0.35
N GLU A 78 -0.08 4.75 -0.66
CA GLU A 78 -0.55 5.08 -2.03
C GLU A 78 0.59 4.98 -3.05
N SER A 79 1.76 5.56 -2.75
CA SER A 79 2.93 5.45 -3.64
C SER A 79 3.39 4.00 -3.83
N ALA A 80 3.36 3.19 -2.78
CA ALA A 80 3.68 1.78 -2.85
C ALA A 80 2.66 0.97 -3.66
N LEU A 81 1.37 1.33 -3.61
CA LEU A 81 0.32 0.71 -4.42
C LEU A 81 0.46 1.10 -5.90
N THR A 82 0.76 2.37 -6.20
CA THR A 82 1.06 2.82 -7.57
C THR A 82 2.21 2.03 -8.18
N TYR A 83 3.26 1.73 -7.41
CA TYR A 83 4.35 0.88 -7.89
C TYR A 83 3.93 -0.54 -8.26
N LEU A 84 3.01 -1.15 -7.49
CA LEU A 84 2.50 -2.48 -7.81
C LEU A 84 1.64 -2.43 -9.08
N ASP A 85 0.86 -1.36 -9.27
CA ASP A 85 0.06 -1.11 -10.47
C ASP A 85 0.95 -0.88 -11.72
N GLU A 86 2.04 -0.12 -11.58
CA GLU A 86 3.03 0.11 -12.66
C GLU A 86 3.75 -1.17 -13.09
N LEU A 87 3.83 -2.18 -12.21
CA LEU A 87 4.33 -3.52 -12.53
C LEU A 87 3.26 -4.45 -13.13
N ASP A 88 2.04 -3.94 -13.37
CA ASP A 88 0.89 -4.70 -13.87
C ASP A 88 0.53 -5.89 -12.95
N LEU A 89 0.70 -5.71 -11.63
CA LEU A 89 0.39 -6.74 -10.64
C LEU A 89 -1.08 -6.65 -10.23
N GLU A 90 -1.74 -7.81 -10.15
CA GLU A 90 -3.10 -7.88 -9.60
C GLU A 90 -3.06 -7.66 -8.08
N VAL A 91 -3.69 -6.59 -7.62
CA VAL A 91 -3.83 -6.22 -6.21
C VAL A 91 -5.31 -6.25 -5.82
N LEU A 92 -5.64 -7.10 -4.84
CA LEU A 92 -6.99 -7.19 -4.27
C LEU A 92 -6.96 -6.60 -2.86
N HIS A 93 -7.74 -5.53 -2.64
CA HIS A 93 -7.90 -4.95 -1.31
C HIS A 93 -8.74 -5.87 -0.44
N GLN A 94 -8.20 -6.24 0.71
CA GLN A 94 -8.98 -6.92 1.73
C GLN A 94 -9.69 -5.85 2.56
N SER A 95 -11.02 -5.87 2.54
CA SER A 95 -11.81 -5.09 3.48
C SER A 95 -11.38 -5.48 4.89
N SER A 96 -10.99 -4.50 5.72
CA SER A 96 -10.76 -4.75 7.14
C SER A 96 -12.04 -5.35 7.74
N PRO A 97 -11.98 -6.49 8.45
CA PRO A 97 -13.13 -7.05 9.13
C PRO A 97 -13.42 -6.27 10.42
N GLU A 98 -13.64 -4.96 10.35
CA GLU A 98 -13.99 -4.13 11.50
C GLU A 98 -14.93 -3.00 11.05
N GLU A 99 -16.25 -3.29 11.03
CA GLU A 99 -17.34 -2.43 11.55
C GLU A 99 -18.71 -3.12 11.33
N ASP A 100 -18.87 -4.37 11.79
CA ASP A 100 -20.19 -4.95 12.10
C ASP A 100 -20.13 -5.48 13.54
N GLY A 101 -20.12 -4.53 14.46
CA GLY A 101 -19.99 -4.82 15.88
C GLY A 101 -20.01 -3.57 16.74
N TRP A 102 -21.15 -2.86 16.74
CA TRP A 102 -21.94 -2.43 17.91
C TRP A 102 -23.17 -1.65 17.44
#